data_AF-A0A843BG51-F1
#
_entry.id   AF-A0A843BG51-F1
#
_cell.length_a   1.000
_cell.length_b   1.000
_cell.length_c   1.000
_cell.angle_alpha   90.00
_cell.angle_beta   90.00
_cell.angle_gamma   90.00
#
_symmetry.space_group_name_H-M   'P 1'
#
loop_
_entity.id
_entity.type
_entity.pdbx_description
1 polymer ?
#
loop_
_entity_poly.entity_id
_entity_poly.type
_entity_poly.pdbx_seq_one_letter_code
_entity_poly.pdbx_strand_id
1 'polypeptide(L)'
;MDERPKVLHVWDIGGNGAALAKVMGHDCIHRASNDPYHGTRMYSDRFVVRGGPRWFYAQAWWRARSADLLHIHGGHRMAERLAVRKMDYERPYPSEGGMVMGRDIVPRKPYILHYHGSDVWDHQSGSRRIAELGAARILVSTPDLLKLEYEKEPTYVPTPIDTGLFARRDIPNNNRGLAILIGDQGRDDTLRRLREYGFGDIEWTFRRRQYGHGSHGSITMHKDMPAMLSKYQYYCDFKWNRVHNKWHEATSQTALECMSLGMSTILHDGSVRDTLPDEHRLENVAERIGEIHREAMETRGMMVDGTGRAVPKGRA
;
A
#
# COMPACT_ATOMS: atom_id res chain seq x y z
N MET A 1 -11.22 26.00 -10.84
CA MET A 1 -10.19 25.37 -9.98
C MET A 1 -10.55 23.90 -9.92
N ASP A 2 -9.59 22.99 -10.07
CA ASP A 2 -9.83 21.54 -10.17
C ASP A 2 -10.64 21.04 -8.95
N GLU A 3 -11.89 20.61 -9.18
CA GLU A 3 -12.93 20.33 -8.16
C GLU A 3 -12.76 18.95 -7.51
N ARG A 4 -11.55 18.66 -7.06
CA ARG A 4 -11.22 17.36 -6.45
C ARG A 4 -11.33 17.43 -4.93
N PRO A 5 -11.84 16.37 -4.26
CA PRO A 5 -11.87 16.33 -2.80
C PRO A 5 -10.45 16.47 -2.24
N LYS A 6 -10.29 17.20 -1.14
CA LYS A 6 -8.99 17.28 -0.45
C LYS A 6 -8.77 15.98 0.33
N VAL A 7 -7.89 15.13 -0.16
CA VAL A 7 -7.61 13.85 0.50
C VAL A 7 -6.35 13.97 1.33
N LEU A 8 -6.37 13.33 2.51
CA LEU A 8 -5.16 13.06 3.28
C LEU A 8 -4.87 11.56 3.23
N HIS A 9 -3.78 11.19 2.56
CA HIS A 9 -3.23 9.84 2.63
C HIS A 9 -2.49 9.65 3.95
N VAL A 10 -2.72 8.54 4.63
CA VAL A 10 -2.13 8.26 5.95
C VAL A 10 -1.46 6.90 5.95
N TRP A 11 -0.26 6.82 6.51
CA TRP A 11 0.53 5.58 6.69
C TRP A 11 0.94 4.92 5.37
N ASP A 12 1.51 5.73 4.49
CA ASP A 12 2.02 5.28 3.21
C ASP A 12 3.23 4.34 3.34
N ILE A 13 2.97 3.03 3.39
CA ILE A 13 4.03 2.01 3.34
C ILE A 13 4.45 1.83 1.87
N GLY A 14 5.70 2.20 1.56
CA GLY A 14 6.30 1.94 0.25
C GLY A 14 6.23 3.10 -0.75
N GLY A 15 5.70 4.26 -0.35
CA GLY A 15 5.70 5.47 -1.20
C GLY A 15 4.50 5.58 -2.14
N ASN A 16 3.58 4.61 -2.16
CA ASN A 16 2.43 4.56 -3.06
C ASN A 16 1.45 5.71 -2.80
N GLY A 17 1.13 5.95 -1.53
CA GLY A 17 0.27 7.06 -1.11
C GLY A 17 0.89 8.42 -1.39
N ALA A 18 2.21 8.57 -1.24
CA ALA A 18 2.92 9.80 -1.54
C ALA A 18 3.02 10.07 -3.04
N ALA A 19 3.24 9.04 -3.86
CA ALA A 19 3.22 9.13 -5.32
C ALA A 19 1.84 9.60 -5.81
N LEU A 20 0.77 8.94 -5.35
CA LEU A 20 -0.61 9.33 -5.63
C LEU A 20 -0.89 10.76 -5.16
N ALA A 21 -0.49 11.10 -3.93
CA ALA A 21 -0.74 12.43 -3.40
C ALA A 21 -0.08 13.53 -4.23
N LYS A 22 1.15 13.29 -4.71
CA LYS A 22 1.85 14.23 -5.58
C LYS A 22 1.12 14.46 -6.91
N VAL A 23 0.67 13.40 -7.57
CA VAL A 23 -0.01 13.51 -8.88
C VAL A 23 -1.43 14.05 -8.75
N MET A 24 -2.13 13.72 -7.66
CA MET A 24 -3.51 14.14 -7.45
C MET A 24 -3.65 15.49 -6.74
N GLY A 25 -2.56 16.10 -6.27
CA GLY A 25 -2.58 17.33 -5.49
C GLY A 25 -3.13 17.15 -4.07
N HIS A 26 -3.02 15.94 -3.52
CA HIS A 26 -3.44 15.61 -2.15
C HIS A 26 -2.31 15.84 -1.14
N ASP A 27 -2.63 15.67 0.16
CA ASP A 27 -1.61 15.61 1.21
C ASP A 27 -1.34 14.16 1.62
N CYS A 28 -0.16 13.90 2.18
CA CYS A 28 0.23 12.60 2.69
C CYS A 28 0.95 12.78 4.04
N ILE A 29 0.77 11.82 4.93
CA ILE A 29 1.49 11.79 6.20
C ILE A 29 1.96 10.37 6.54
N HIS A 30 3.26 10.26 6.79
CA HIS A 30 3.93 9.02 7.17
C HIS A 30 4.95 9.27 8.28
N ARG A 31 5.33 8.22 9.00
CA ARG A 31 6.28 8.32 10.11
C ARG A 31 7.70 8.05 9.63
N ALA A 32 8.64 8.95 9.94
CA ALA A 32 10.04 8.85 9.49
C ALA A 32 10.71 7.51 9.85
N SER A 33 10.46 7.01 11.06
CA SER A 33 11.04 5.73 11.51
C SER A 33 10.51 4.51 10.76
N ASN A 34 9.43 4.69 9.99
CA ASN A 34 8.78 3.67 9.18
C ASN A 34 8.99 3.91 7.68
N ASP A 35 9.89 4.84 7.31
CA ASP A 35 10.31 5.12 5.93
C ASP A 35 11.83 4.88 5.75
N PRO A 36 12.34 3.65 6.02
CA PRO A 36 13.78 3.39 6.01
C PRO A 36 14.42 3.52 4.62
N TYR A 37 13.62 3.48 3.55
CA TYR A 37 14.06 3.59 2.17
C TYR A 37 13.81 4.98 1.57
N HIS A 38 13.26 5.93 2.34
CA HIS A 38 12.86 7.26 1.87
C HIS A 38 11.84 7.22 0.71
N GLY A 39 10.96 6.22 0.68
CA GLY A 39 9.93 6.06 -0.35
C GLY A 39 8.89 7.17 -0.28
N THR A 40 8.44 7.58 0.91
CA THR A 40 7.54 8.73 1.06
C THR A 40 8.33 10.04 0.97
N ARG A 41 9.48 10.10 1.65
CA ARG A 41 10.31 11.31 1.74
C ARG A 41 10.74 11.86 0.38
N MET A 42 11.01 10.99 -0.59
CA MET A 42 11.44 11.43 -1.92
C MET A 42 10.39 12.22 -2.70
N TYR A 43 9.10 12.03 -2.40
CA TYR A 43 8.03 12.82 -3.03
C TYR A 43 7.83 14.16 -2.32
N SER A 44 7.96 14.19 -0.98
CA SER A 44 8.00 15.43 -0.20
C SER A 44 8.51 15.20 1.21
N ASP A 45 9.46 16.02 1.66
CA ASP A 45 9.86 16.07 3.08
C ASP A 45 8.69 16.43 4.00
N ARG A 46 7.68 17.17 3.50
CA ARG A 46 6.49 17.56 4.27
C ARG A 46 5.60 16.38 4.62
N PHE A 47 5.71 15.27 3.90
CA PHE A 47 4.92 14.08 4.15
C PHE A 47 5.46 13.25 5.32
N VAL A 48 6.68 13.52 5.78
CA VAL A 48 7.34 12.70 6.79
C VAL A 48 7.39 13.41 8.14
N VAL A 49 6.80 12.78 9.16
CA VAL A 49 6.81 13.26 10.53
C VAL A 49 7.95 12.63 11.31
N ARG A 50 8.85 13.47 11.84
CA ARG A 50 9.86 13.06 12.83
C ARG A 50 9.23 13.02 14.22
N GLY A 51 9.45 11.93 14.96
CA GLY A 51 8.99 11.79 16.34
C GLY A 51 8.39 10.43 16.68
N GLY A 52 7.94 10.31 17.93
CA GLY A 52 7.25 9.13 18.43
C GLY A 52 5.84 8.96 17.86
N PRO A 53 5.21 7.79 18.09
CA PRO A 53 3.86 7.52 17.56
C PRO A 53 2.82 8.56 17.99
N ARG A 54 2.85 9.02 19.25
CA ARG A 54 1.91 10.04 19.76
C ARG A 54 1.94 11.33 18.95
N TRP A 55 3.14 11.80 18.60
CA TRP A 55 3.31 13.01 17.79
C TRP A 55 2.79 12.82 16.36
N PHE A 56 3.06 11.66 15.77
CA PHE A 56 2.51 11.29 14.46
C PHE A 56 0.97 11.34 14.47
N TYR A 57 0.30 10.72 15.46
CA TYR A 57 -1.17 10.76 15.57
C TYR A 57 -1.71 12.18 15.75
N ALA A 58 -1.04 13.02 16.56
CA ALA A 58 -1.45 14.41 16.76
C ALA A 58 -1.37 15.21 15.44
N GLN A 59 -0.29 15.04 14.68
CA GLN A 59 -0.12 15.67 13.37
C GLN A 59 -1.13 15.15 12.34
N ALA A 60 -1.35 13.84 12.29
CA ALA A 60 -2.35 13.23 11.40
C ALA A 60 -3.76 13.76 11.71
N TRP A 61 -4.13 13.86 12.99
CA TRP A 61 -5.40 14.44 13.41
C TRP A 61 -5.53 15.92 13.05
N TRP A 62 -4.47 16.70 13.23
CA TRP A 62 -4.46 18.12 12.85
C TRP A 62 -4.68 18.30 11.34
N ARG A 63 -3.90 17.61 10.51
CA ARG A 63 -4.03 17.66 9.04
C ARG A 63 -5.36 17.11 8.55
N ALA A 64 -5.89 16.09 9.22
CA ALA A 64 -7.22 15.55 8.91
C ALA A 64 -8.30 16.62 8.99
N ARG A 65 -8.15 17.68 9.80
CA ARG A 65 -9.16 18.77 9.90
C ARG A 65 -9.39 19.52 8.59
N SER A 66 -8.37 19.66 7.75
CA SER A 66 -8.48 20.34 6.45
C SER A 66 -8.80 19.42 5.26
N ALA A 67 -8.76 18.10 5.46
CA ALA A 67 -9.10 17.12 4.43
C ALA A 67 -10.62 16.85 4.39
N ASP A 68 -11.19 16.63 3.21
CA ASP A 68 -12.57 16.19 3.04
C ASP A 68 -12.69 14.67 3.28
N LEU A 69 -11.64 13.91 2.90
CA LEU A 69 -11.58 12.45 2.95
C LEU A 69 -10.22 11.98 3.49
N LEU A 70 -10.23 10.89 4.26
CA LEU A 70 -9.00 10.19 4.66
C LEU A 70 -8.81 8.93 3.83
N HIS A 71 -7.61 8.70 3.29
CA HIS A 71 -7.25 7.46 2.61
C HIS A 71 -6.13 6.77 3.39
N ILE A 72 -6.49 5.71 4.10
CA ILE A 72 -5.63 5.03 5.07
C ILE A 72 -5.01 3.81 4.40
N HIS A 73 -3.69 3.83 4.20
CA HIS A 73 -2.93 2.71 3.61
C HIS A 73 -2.43 1.80 4.74
N GLY A 74 -3.06 0.63 4.89
CA GLY A 74 -2.76 -0.32 5.96
C GLY A 74 -3.11 0.16 7.37
N GLY A 75 -2.88 -0.71 8.36
CA GLY A 75 -3.04 -0.38 9.78
C GLY A 75 -4.47 -0.03 10.20
N HIS A 76 -5.38 -1.01 10.25
CA HIS A 76 -6.75 -0.84 10.76
C HIS A 76 -6.83 -0.15 12.14
N ARG A 77 -5.83 -0.35 13.00
CA ARG A 77 -5.68 0.34 14.29
C ARG A 77 -5.56 1.86 14.17
N MET A 78 -5.04 2.35 13.06
CA MET A 78 -4.92 3.78 12.79
C MET A 78 -6.27 4.39 12.41
N ALA A 79 -7.07 3.68 11.61
CA ALA A 79 -8.44 4.09 11.32
C ALA A 79 -9.30 4.14 12.59
N GLU A 80 -9.16 3.14 13.47
CA GLU A 80 -9.79 3.14 14.80
C GLU A 80 -9.43 4.41 15.60
N ARG A 81 -8.18 4.88 15.52
CA ARG A 81 -7.72 6.05 16.30
C ARG A 81 -8.04 7.40 15.66
N LEU A 82 -8.03 7.49 14.34
CA LEU A 82 -8.19 8.75 13.61
C LEU A 82 -9.63 9.03 13.22
N ALA A 83 -10.36 7.99 12.82
CA ALA A 83 -11.67 8.15 12.22
C ALA A 83 -12.81 7.72 13.14
N VAL A 84 -12.60 6.73 14.02
CA VAL A 84 -13.63 6.23 14.94
C VAL A 84 -13.60 7.01 16.26
N ARG A 85 -14.72 7.64 16.63
CA ARG A 85 -14.87 8.26 17.96
C ARG A 85 -15.08 7.12 18.97
N LYS A 86 -14.20 6.99 19.97
CA LYS A 86 -14.59 6.32 21.23
C LYS A 86 -15.62 7.20 21.93
N MET A 87 -16.91 6.97 21.68
CA MET A 87 -17.93 7.25 22.69
C MET A 87 -17.88 6.12 23.72
N ASP A 88 -18.13 6.46 24.99
CA ASP A 88 -17.90 5.63 26.16
C ASP A 88 -18.13 4.13 25.92
N TYR A 89 -17.02 3.42 25.86
CA TYR A 89 -16.97 1.96 25.84
C TYR A 89 -17.09 1.49 27.28
N GLU A 90 -18.28 1.66 27.87
CA GLU A 90 -18.61 0.90 29.06
C GLU A 90 -18.92 -0.54 28.64
N ARG A 91 -18.00 -1.44 29.03
CA ARG A 91 -18.16 -2.89 29.24
C ARG A 91 -17.66 -3.91 28.19
N PRO A 92 -17.36 -5.14 28.67
CA PRO A 92 -16.15 -5.90 28.36
C PRO A 92 -16.30 -6.82 27.15
N TYR A 93 -15.17 -7.22 26.58
CA TYR A 93 -15.10 -8.32 25.62
C TYR A 93 -15.47 -9.65 26.31
N PRO A 94 -16.49 -10.39 25.86
CA PRO A 94 -16.63 -11.78 26.22
C PRO A 94 -15.78 -12.62 25.24
N SER A 95 -14.77 -13.29 25.77
CA SER A 95 -14.47 -14.63 25.29
C SER A 95 -15.78 -15.43 25.34
N GLU A 96 -16.22 -15.95 24.21
CA GLU A 96 -17.33 -16.91 24.04
C GLU A 96 -18.69 -16.49 24.64
N GLY A 97 -19.60 -16.02 23.77
CA GLY A 97 -21.05 -16.11 24.03
C GLY A 97 -21.81 -14.84 24.46
N GLY A 98 -21.38 -13.64 24.07
CA GLY A 98 -22.10 -12.39 24.38
C GLY A 98 -22.46 -11.53 23.17
N MET A 99 -23.74 -11.18 23.07
CA MET A 99 -24.36 -10.33 22.03
C MET A 99 -23.92 -8.86 22.18
N VAL A 100 -23.34 -8.28 21.12
CA VAL A 100 -22.95 -6.85 21.08
C VAL A 100 -24.16 -6.04 20.61
N MET A 101 -24.76 -5.26 21.52
CA MET A 101 -25.76 -4.25 21.18
C MET A 101 -25.05 -3.02 20.56
N GLY A 102 -25.41 -2.70 19.32
CA GLY A 102 -24.82 -1.63 18.52
C GLY A 102 -25.09 -0.24 19.07
N ARG A 103 -24.03 0.57 19.13
CA ARG A 103 -24.10 2.04 19.13
C ARG A 103 -23.50 2.55 17.83
N ASP A 104 -24.09 3.58 17.26
CA ASP A 104 -23.67 4.15 15.98
C ASP A 104 -22.20 4.58 15.99
N ILE A 105 -21.36 3.83 15.27
CA ILE A 105 -20.01 4.26 14.92
C ILE A 105 -20.17 5.30 13.83
N VAL A 106 -20.13 6.58 14.19
CA VAL A 106 -20.13 7.69 13.22
C VAL A 106 -18.71 8.21 13.08
N PRO A 107 -18.03 7.98 11.94
CA PRO A 107 -16.69 8.50 11.75
C PRO A 107 -16.73 10.01 11.57
N ARG A 108 -15.82 10.72 12.24
CA ARG A 108 -15.73 12.20 12.16
C ARG A 108 -15.57 12.72 10.74
N LYS A 109 -14.93 11.93 9.88
CA LYS A 109 -14.74 12.18 8.45
C LYS A 109 -14.93 10.88 7.68
N PRO A 110 -15.42 10.92 6.43
CA PRO A 110 -15.36 9.75 5.58
C PRO A 110 -13.90 9.29 5.45
N TYR A 111 -13.71 7.98 5.39
CA TYR A 111 -12.40 7.40 5.16
C TYR A 111 -12.48 6.15 4.32
N ILE A 112 -11.41 5.88 3.59
CA ILE A 112 -11.19 4.66 2.84
C ILE A 112 -10.09 3.87 3.53
N LEU A 113 -10.29 2.57 3.67
CA LEU A 113 -9.24 1.63 4.06
C LEU A 113 -8.65 1.01 2.81
N HIS A 114 -7.33 0.98 2.71
CA HIS A 114 -6.64 0.33 1.61
C HIS A 114 -5.64 -0.66 2.17
N TYR A 115 -5.91 -1.95 2.01
CA TYR A 115 -5.07 -3.02 2.52
C TYR A 115 -4.02 -3.41 1.50
N HIS A 116 -2.78 -3.52 1.99
CA HIS A 116 -1.68 -4.11 1.24
C HIS A 116 -1.35 -5.49 1.81
N GLY A 117 -0.76 -6.36 0.98
CA GLY A 117 -0.57 -7.79 1.24
C GLY A 117 -0.42 -8.16 2.72
N SER A 118 0.65 -7.77 3.40
CA SER A 118 0.93 -8.18 4.78
C SER A 118 -0.06 -7.71 5.87
N ASP A 119 -1.00 -6.82 5.56
CA ASP A 119 -1.85 -6.18 6.58
C ASP A 119 -3.02 -7.05 7.07
N VAL A 120 -3.44 -8.04 6.28
CA VAL A 120 -4.74 -8.72 6.47
C VAL A 120 -4.68 -10.25 6.49
N TRP A 121 -3.52 -10.87 6.22
CA TRP A 121 -3.38 -12.33 6.23
C TRP A 121 -3.51 -12.93 7.64
N ASP A 122 -3.09 -12.21 8.68
CA ASP A 122 -2.90 -12.77 10.04
C ASP A 122 -4.04 -12.40 11.01
N HIS A 123 -5.28 -12.76 10.67
CA HIS A 123 -6.51 -12.73 11.50
C HIS A 123 -7.39 -11.47 11.40
N GLN A 124 -8.70 -11.71 11.40
CA GLN A 124 -9.71 -10.70 11.71
C GLN A 124 -9.65 -10.35 13.19
N SER A 125 -9.07 -9.21 13.52
CA SER A 125 -9.19 -8.64 14.87
C SER A 125 -10.52 -7.89 15.00
N GLY A 126 -11.06 -7.79 16.22
CA GLY A 126 -12.23 -6.95 16.48
C GLY A 126 -12.03 -5.49 16.06
N SER A 127 -10.79 -4.98 16.14
CA SER A 127 -10.44 -3.63 15.66
C SER A 127 -10.42 -3.51 14.14
N ARG A 128 -10.08 -4.58 13.40
CA ARG A 128 -10.20 -4.63 11.93
C ARG A 128 -11.65 -4.51 11.53
N ARG A 129 -12.52 -5.33 12.11
CA ARG A 129 -13.97 -5.30 11.88
C ARG A 129 -14.58 -3.92 12.12
N ILE A 130 -14.26 -3.29 13.26
CA ILE A 130 -14.73 -1.92 13.58
C ILE A 130 -14.27 -0.91 12.52
N ALA A 131 -13.02 -0.99 12.09
CA ALA A 131 -12.49 -0.11 11.06
C ALA A 131 -13.19 -0.32 9.70
N GLU A 132 -13.43 -1.57 9.30
CA GLU A 132 -14.08 -1.91 8.03
C GLU A 132 -15.55 -1.45 8.00
N LEU A 133 -16.30 -1.68 9.08
CA LEU A 133 -17.68 -1.21 9.21
C LEU A 133 -17.79 0.32 9.08
N GLY A 134 -16.84 1.06 9.65
CA GLY A 134 -16.83 2.52 9.56
C GLY A 134 -16.34 3.09 8.21
N ALA A 135 -15.63 2.30 7.40
CA ALA A 135 -15.03 2.78 6.15
C ALA A 135 -16.09 3.08 5.08
N ALA A 136 -15.91 4.11 4.25
CA ALA A 136 -16.77 4.38 3.10
C ALA A 136 -16.57 3.35 1.98
N ARG A 137 -15.32 2.91 1.79
CA ARG A 137 -14.90 1.83 0.90
C ARG A 137 -13.72 1.08 1.52
N ILE A 138 -13.59 -0.19 1.13
CA ILE A 138 -12.43 -1.02 1.42
C ILE A 138 -11.74 -1.30 0.08
N LEU A 139 -10.45 -1.04 0.00
CA LEU A 139 -9.63 -1.29 -1.17
C LEU A 139 -8.60 -2.36 -0.84
N VAL A 140 -8.20 -3.13 -1.85
CA VAL A 140 -7.13 -4.12 -1.74
C VAL A 140 -6.14 -3.99 -2.89
N SER A 141 -4.84 -4.13 -2.62
CA SER A 141 -3.80 -3.84 -3.60
C SER A 141 -3.47 -4.98 -4.57
N THR A 142 -4.00 -6.19 -4.31
CA THR A 142 -3.73 -7.40 -5.11
C THR A 142 -5.00 -8.26 -5.20
N PRO A 143 -5.27 -8.94 -6.34
CA PRO A 143 -6.52 -9.67 -6.54
C PRO A 143 -6.74 -10.84 -5.57
N ASP A 144 -5.66 -11.47 -5.09
CA ASP A 144 -5.74 -12.57 -4.13
C ASP A 144 -6.32 -12.15 -2.77
N LEU A 145 -6.23 -10.87 -2.41
CA LEU A 145 -6.85 -10.32 -1.20
C LEU A 145 -8.38 -10.28 -1.29
N LEU A 146 -8.97 -10.25 -2.50
CA LEU A 146 -10.44 -10.33 -2.67
C LEU A 146 -11.03 -11.64 -2.13
N LYS A 147 -10.20 -12.68 -1.95
CA LYS A 147 -10.60 -13.98 -1.42
C LYS A 147 -10.79 -13.97 0.10
N LEU A 148 -10.39 -12.89 0.79
CA LEU A 148 -10.53 -12.75 2.24
C LEU A 148 -11.93 -12.24 2.60
N GLU A 149 -12.33 -12.49 3.85
CA GLU A 149 -13.56 -11.95 4.41
C GLU A 149 -13.35 -10.51 4.89
N TYR A 150 -14.32 -9.65 4.56
CA TYR A 150 -14.39 -8.23 4.91
C TYR A 150 -15.81 -7.87 5.34
N GLU A 151 -15.96 -6.82 6.14
CA GLU A 151 -17.29 -6.32 6.53
C GLU A 151 -18.02 -5.58 5.39
N LYS A 152 -17.32 -5.26 4.30
CA LYS A 152 -17.86 -4.68 3.06
C LYS A 152 -17.15 -5.27 1.86
N GLU A 153 -17.83 -5.32 0.73
CA GLU A 153 -17.23 -5.78 -0.52
C GLU A 153 -15.99 -4.94 -0.87
N PRO A 154 -14.79 -5.55 -0.91
CA PRO A 154 -13.56 -4.83 -1.23
C PRO A 154 -13.48 -4.54 -2.73
N THR A 155 -12.87 -3.42 -3.10
CA THR A 155 -12.54 -3.10 -4.49
C THR A 155 -11.04 -3.28 -4.73
N TYR A 156 -10.68 -4.02 -5.77
CA TYR A 156 -9.28 -4.13 -6.18
C TYR A 156 -8.79 -2.81 -6.79
N VAL A 157 -7.62 -2.36 -6.34
CA VAL A 157 -6.88 -1.24 -6.93
C VAL A 157 -5.43 -1.66 -7.15
N PRO A 158 -4.89 -1.56 -8.38
CA PRO A 158 -3.50 -1.92 -8.65
C PRO A 158 -2.50 -1.03 -7.89
N THR A 159 -1.33 -1.59 -7.58
CA THR A 159 -0.23 -0.83 -6.97
C THR A 159 0.32 0.18 -8.00
N PRO A 160 0.38 1.48 -7.69
CA PRO A 160 0.87 2.49 -8.63
C PRO A 160 2.40 2.42 -8.77
N ILE A 161 2.89 2.54 -10.00
CA ILE A 161 4.31 2.64 -10.33
C ILE A 161 4.60 4.00 -10.95
N ASP A 162 5.49 4.76 -10.31
CA ASP A 162 6.02 6.02 -10.86
C ASP A 162 6.92 5.69 -12.06
N THR A 163 6.32 5.68 -13.24
CA THR A 163 7.03 5.42 -14.50
C THR A 163 7.99 6.53 -14.89
N GLY A 164 7.93 7.71 -14.24
CA GLY A 164 8.95 8.75 -14.36
C GLY A 164 10.23 8.38 -13.61
N LEU A 165 10.10 7.83 -12.39
CA LEU A 165 11.23 7.33 -11.61
C LEU A 165 11.80 6.01 -12.16
N PHE A 166 10.90 5.08 -12.51
CA PHE A 166 11.22 3.77 -13.06
C PHE A 166 11.03 3.74 -14.59
N ALA A 167 11.44 4.81 -15.27
CA ALA A 167 11.40 4.89 -16.72
C ALA A 167 12.23 3.77 -17.35
N ARG A 168 11.79 3.27 -18.50
CA ARG A 168 12.47 2.20 -19.26
C ARG A 168 13.94 2.53 -19.46
N ARG A 169 14.80 1.51 -19.33
CA ARG A 169 16.26 1.63 -19.47
C ARG A 169 16.80 0.60 -20.44
N ASP A 170 18.03 0.83 -20.89
CA ASP A 170 18.81 -0.17 -21.60
C ASP A 170 19.28 -1.23 -20.59
N ILE A 171 18.55 -2.34 -20.54
CA ILE A 171 18.88 -3.46 -19.67
C ILE A 171 20.02 -4.28 -20.32
N PRO A 172 21.11 -4.55 -19.58
CA PRO A 172 22.23 -5.30 -20.12
C PRO A 172 21.83 -6.75 -20.38
N ASN A 173 22.24 -7.29 -21.54
CA ASN A 173 22.19 -8.73 -21.79
C ASN A 173 23.44 -9.40 -21.21
N ASN A 174 23.43 -9.64 -19.90
CA ASN A 174 24.61 -10.11 -19.16
C ASN A 174 24.41 -11.45 -18.44
N ASN A 175 23.26 -12.09 -18.61
CA ASN A 175 22.88 -13.35 -17.96
C ASN A 175 22.95 -13.30 -16.42
N ARG A 176 22.72 -12.12 -15.81
CA ARG A 176 22.71 -11.92 -14.36
C ARG A 176 21.30 -11.68 -13.85
N GLY A 177 21.00 -12.30 -12.72
CA GLY A 177 19.70 -12.18 -12.05
C GLY A 177 19.80 -11.59 -10.65
N LEU A 178 18.75 -10.93 -10.20
CA LEU A 178 18.59 -10.45 -8.83
C LEU A 178 17.40 -11.13 -8.15
N ALA A 179 17.62 -11.64 -6.94
CA ALA A 179 16.57 -12.09 -6.05
C ALA A 179 16.64 -11.34 -4.71
N ILE A 180 15.54 -10.71 -4.32
CA ILE A 180 15.40 -10.06 -3.01
C ILE A 180 14.60 -10.97 -2.09
N LEU A 181 15.32 -11.61 -1.16
CA LEU A 181 14.78 -12.53 -0.16
C LEU A 181 14.10 -11.74 0.96
N ILE A 182 12.90 -12.18 1.34
CA ILE A 182 12.13 -11.60 2.44
C ILE A 182 12.09 -12.54 3.64
N GLY A 183 12.00 -11.97 4.85
CA GLY A 183 11.82 -12.73 6.08
C GLY A 183 12.93 -13.73 6.30
N ASP A 184 12.62 -15.00 6.13
CA ASP A 184 13.50 -16.15 6.30
C ASP A 184 13.78 -16.92 5.02
N GLN A 185 13.19 -16.49 3.90
CA GLN A 185 13.18 -17.22 2.64
C GLN A 185 14.58 -17.75 2.31
N GLY A 186 14.67 -19.06 2.09
CA GLY A 186 15.90 -19.76 1.79
C GLY A 186 16.43 -19.43 0.40
N ARG A 187 17.75 -19.19 0.32
CA ARG A 187 18.46 -19.07 -0.96
C ARG A 187 18.32 -20.35 -1.78
N ASP A 188 18.53 -21.50 -1.15
CA ASP A 188 18.57 -22.80 -1.84
C ASP A 188 17.20 -23.21 -2.38
N ASP A 189 16.13 -22.92 -1.64
CA ASP A 189 14.75 -23.15 -2.10
C ASP A 189 14.42 -22.26 -3.32
N THR A 190 14.85 -21.00 -3.27
CA THR A 190 14.68 -20.06 -4.38
C THR A 190 15.46 -20.53 -5.62
N LEU A 191 16.72 -20.95 -5.45
CA LEU A 191 17.54 -21.49 -6.54
C LEU A 191 17.00 -22.79 -7.11
N ARG A 192 16.50 -23.69 -6.26
CA ARG A 192 15.89 -24.94 -6.69
C ARG A 192 14.69 -24.66 -7.59
N ARG A 193 13.80 -23.76 -7.18
CA ARG A 193 12.64 -23.36 -7.98
C ARG A 193 13.04 -22.66 -9.29
N LEU A 194 14.07 -21.81 -9.25
CA LEU A 194 14.60 -21.18 -10.48
C LEU A 194 15.11 -22.24 -11.46
N ARG A 195 15.82 -23.27 -10.99
CA ARG A 195 16.25 -24.41 -11.82
C ARG A 195 15.07 -25.19 -12.40
N GLU A 196 14.03 -25.45 -11.59
CA GLU A 196 12.80 -26.13 -12.04
C GLU A 196 12.13 -25.38 -13.21
N TYR A 197 12.22 -24.05 -13.21
CA TYR A 197 11.70 -23.21 -14.29
C TYR A 197 12.71 -22.91 -15.42
N GLY A 198 13.87 -23.57 -15.44
CA GLY A 198 14.85 -23.41 -16.52
C GLY A 198 15.81 -22.22 -16.38
N PHE A 199 15.87 -21.59 -15.21
CA PHE A 199 16.73 -20.44 -14.92
C PHE A 199 17.99 -20.81 -14.12
N GLY A 200 18.46 -22.05 -14.30
CA GLY A 200 19.60 -22.62 -13.57
C GLY A 200 20.96 -22.03 -13.96
N ASP A 201 21.09 -21.57 -15.21
CA ASP A 201 22.36 -21.09 -15.78
C ASP A 201 22.57 -19.57 -15.59
N ILE A 202 21.65 -18.88 -14.92
CA ILE A 202 21.75 -17.44 -14.61
C ILE A 202 22.65 -17.21 -13.39
N GLU A 203 23.52 -16.21 -13.46
CA GLU A 203 24.31 -15.75 -12.31
C GLU A 203 23.42 -14.95 -11.34
N TRP A 204 22.95 -15.61 -10.28
CA TRP A 204 22.03 -15.00 -9.30
C TRP A 204 22.75 -14.26 -8.17
N THR A 205 22.49 -12.95 -8.07
CA THR A 205 22.77 -12.16 -6.88
C THR A 205 21.59 -12.21 -5.91
N PHE A 206 21.86 -12.58 -4.65
CA PHE A 206 20.87 -12.59 -3.59
C PHE A 206 21.07 -11.39 -2.67
N ARG A 207 19.99 -10.64 -2.42
CA ARG A 207 19.94 -9.60 -1.40
C ARG A 207 18.87 -9.93 -0.39
N ARG A 208 19.09 -9.53 0.86
CA ARG A 208 18.09 -9.67 1.92
C ARG A 208 17.38 -8.34 2.10
N ARG A 209 16.05 -8.34 2.18
CA ARG A 209 15.28 -7.15 2.53
C ARG A 209 15.65 -6.73 3.95
N GLN A 210 16.06 -5.48 4.12
CA GLN A 210 16.48 -4.94 5.41
C GLN A 210 15.32 -4.22 6.08
N TYR A 211 14.92 -4.68 7.25
CA TYR A 211 13.91 -3.99 8.05
C TYR A 211 14.60 -3.34 9.26
N GLY A 212 14.60 -2.00 9.31
CA GLY A 212 14.93 -1.25 10.53
C GLY A 212 16.25 -0.48 10.54
N HIS A 213 16.35 0.42 11.51
CA HIS A 213 17.42 1.42 11.72
C HIS A 213 18.78 0.85 12.20
N GLY A 214 19.04 -0.45 12.07
CA GLY A 214 20.26 -1.10 12.58
C GLY A 214 20.87 -2.17 11.68
N SER A 215 20.36 -2.33 10.46
CA SER A 215 20.94 -3.29 9.51
C SER A 215 22.30 -2.74 9.04
N HIS A 216 23.39 -3.46 9.33
CA HIS A 216 24.76 -3.06 9.01
C HIS A 216 25.11 -3.21 7.51
N GLY A 217 24.15 -2.97 6.61
CA GLY A 217 24.38 -3.02 5.16
C GLY A 217 23.91 -1.74 4.48
N SER A 218 24.38 -1.53 3.25
CA SER A 218 23.97 -0.39 2.43
C SER A 218 22.49 -0.52 2.05
N ILE A 219 21.61 0.18 2.76
CA ILE A 219 20.22 0.37 2.35
C ILE A 219 20.24 1.07 0.97
N THR A 220 19.57 0.49 -0.01
CA THR A 220 19.36 1.16 -1.31
C THR A 220 18.18 2.09 -1.14
N MET A 221 18.41 3.40 -1.21
CA MET A 221 17.33 4.38 -1.13
C MET A 221 16.39 4.21 -2.33
N HIS A 222 15.10 4.50 -2.15
CA HIS A 222 14.09 4.27 -3.19
C HIS A 222 14.44 5.01 -4.49
N LYS A 223 14.92 6.25 -4.39
CA LYS A 223 15.43 7.04 -5.53
C LYS A 223 16.59 6.39 -6.30
N ASP A 224 17.36 5.50 -5.65
CA ASP A 224 18.53 4.83 -6.22
C ASP A 224 18.21 3.41 -6.71
N MET A 225 17.01 2.90 -6.40
CA MET A 225 16.52 1.59 -6.85
C MET A 225 16.57 1.43 -8.38
N PRO A 226 16.14 2.41 -9.21
CA PRO A 226 16.22 2.26 -10.66
C PRO A 226 17.62 1.91 -11.17
N ALA A 227 18.65 2.58 -10.64
CA ALA A 227 20.04 2.36 -11.02
C ALA A 227 20.63 1.06 -10.45
N MET A 228 20.12 0.59 -9.30
CA MET A 228 20.52 -0.68 -8.72
C MET A 228 19.92 -1.86 -9.49
N LEU A 229 18.62 -1.79 -9.79
CA LEU A 229 17.88 -2.84 -10.49
C LEU A 229 18.36 -3.01 -11.93
N SER A 230 18.59 -1.92 -12.66
CA SER A 230 18.97 -1.96 -14.08
C SER A 230 20.36 -2.55 -14.38
N LYS A 231 21.07 -3.07 -13.38
CA LYS A 231 22.35 -3.80 -13.54
C LYS A 231 22.15 -5.28 -13.92
N TYR A 232 20.94 -5.79 -13.75
CA TYR A 232 20.59 -7.19 -13.94
C TYR A 232 19.69 -7.34 -15.15
N GLN A 233 19.83 -8.46 -15.85
CA GLN A 233 18.92 -8.84 -16.93
C GLN A 233 17.61 -9.40 -16.36
N TYR A 234 17.71 -10.17 -15.27
CA TYR A 234 16.58 -10.87 -14.67
C TYR A 234 16.27 -10.39 -13.25
N TYR A 235 14.98 -10.36 -12.90
CA TYR A 235 14.52 -10.24 -11.51
C TYR A 235 13.65 -11.45 -11.14
N CYS A 236 13.89 -12.03 -9.96
CA CYS A 236 13.10 -13.14 -9.41
C CYS A 236 12.11 -12.62 -8.37
N ASP A 237 10.81 -12.81 -8.64
CA ASP A 237 9.73 -12.39 -7.75
C ASP A 237 9.16 -13.52 -6.88
N PHE A 238 9.98 -14.52 -6.55
CA PHE A 238 9.52 -15.58 -5.66
C PHE A 238 9.49 -15.06 -4.23
N LYS A 239 8.30 -15.03 -3.62
CA LYS A 239 8.10 -14.64 -2.22
C LYS A 239 7.43 -15.77 -1.46
N TRP A 240 8.10 -16.27 -0.42
CA TRP A 240 7.55 -17.34 0.41
C TRP A 240 6.68 -16.78 1.52
N ASN A 241 5.42 -17.22 1.59
CA ASN A 241 4.54 -16.97 2.72
C ASN A 241 4.74 -18.10 3.75
N ARG A 242 5.39 -17.77 4.87
CA ARG A 242 5.55 -18.71 5.98
C ARG A 242 4.23 -19.10 6.64
N VAL A 243 3.34 -18.13 6.84
CA VAL A 243 2.07 -18.33 7.57
C VAL A 243 1.23 -19.38 6.87
N HIS A 244 1.21 -19.34 5.54
CA HIS A 244 0.40 -20.25 4.73
C HIS A 244 1.22 -21.35 4.05
N ASN A 245 2.53 -21.44 4.35
CA ASN A 245 3.45 -22.43 3.78
C ASN A 245 3.34 -22.54 2.25
N LYS A 246 3.26 -21.39 1.55
CA LYS A 246 3.08 -21.33 0.08
C LYS A 246 3.80 -20.14 -0.53
N TRP A 247 4.06 -20.20 -1.84
CA TRP A 247 4.51 -19.03 -2.60
C TRP A 247 3.37 -18.01 -2.74
N HIS A 248 3.66 -16.73 -2.60
CA HIS A 248 2.71 -15.67 -2.90
C HIS A 248 2.45 -15.60 -4.41
N GLU A 249 1.17 -15.55 -4.77
CA GLU A 249 0.71 -15.44 -6.16
C GLU A 249 0.75 -13.98 -6.65
N ALA A 250 0.66 -13.01 -5.74
CA ALA A 250 0.67 -11.60 -6.08
C ALA A 250 2.04 -11.12 -6.59
N THR A 251 2.04 -10.38 -7.70
CA THR A 251 3.21 -9.66 -8.19
C THR A 251 3.61 -8.58 -7.20
N SER A 252 4.86 -8.59 -6.76
CA SER A 252 5.36 -7.58 -5.82
C SER A 252 5.55 -6.22 -6.48
N GLN A 253 5.52 -5.16 -5.66
CA GLN A 253 5.83 -3.81 -6.15
C GLN A 253 7.18 -3.76 -6.86
N THR A 254 8.22 -4.42 -6.32
CA THR A 254 9.54 -4.44 -6.95
C THR A 254 9.55 -5.20 -8.27
N ALA A 255 8.72 -6.23 -8.45
CA ALA A 255 8.56 -6.86 -9.77
C ALA A 255 7.96 -5.90 -10.78
N LEU A 256 6.92 -5.15 -10.40
CA LEU A 256 6.31 -4.13 -11.26
C LEU A 256 7.31 -3.01 -11.60
N GLU A 257 8.11 -2.56 -10.63
CA GLU A 257 9.21 -1.61 -10.84
C GLU A 257 10.24 -2.16 -11.84
N CYS A 258 10.66 -3.42 -11.72
CA CYS A 258 11.56 -4.10 -12.66
C CYS A 258 10.97 -4.17 -14.08
N MET A 259 9.69 -4.52 -14.21
CA MET A 259 8.99 -4.52 -15.50
C MET A 259 8.91 -3.12 -16.12
N SER A 260 8.70 -2.08 -15.30
CA SER A 260 8.72 -0.67 -15.77
C SER A 260 10.08 -0.27 -16.34
N LEU A 261 11.17 -0.80 -15.77
CA LEU A 261 12.54 -0.60 -16.28
C LEU A 261 12.83 -1.40 -17.57
N GLY A 262 12.01 -2.38 -17.92
CA GLY A 262 12.23 -3.30 -19.05
C GLY A 262 13.00 -4.58 -18.70
N MET A 263 13.08 -4.95 -17.41
CA MET A 263 13.79 -6.16 -16.98
C MET A 263 12.92 -7.41 -17.11
N SER A 264 13.53 -8.53 -17.53
CA SER A 264 12.88 -9.84 -17.55
C SER A 264 12.56 -10.31 -16.13
N THR A 265 11.29 -10.22 -15.75
CA THR A 265 10.82 -10.51 -14.40
C THR A 265 10.14 -11.86 -14.35
N ILE A 266 10.69 -12.77 -13.54
CA ILE A 266 10.21 -14.14 -13.35
C ILE A 266 9.19 -14.15 -12.20
N LEU A 267 7.95 -14.49 -12.52
CA LEU A 267 6.82 -14.53 -11.60
C LEU A 267 6.69 -15.87 -10.89
N HIS A 268 5.87 -15.93 -9.84
CA HIS A 268 5.74 -17.10 -8.97
C HIS A 268 5.43 -18.42 -9.69
N ASP A 269 4.82 -18.36 -10.88
CA ASP A 269 4.42 -19.47 -11.74
C ASP A 269 5.49 -19.86 -12.78
N GLY A 270 6.62 -19.16 -12.82
CA GLY A 270 7.72 -19.35 -13.77
C GLY A 270 7.58 -18.54 -15.05
N SER A 271 6.45 -17.84 -15.26
CA SER A 271 6.28 -16.96 -16.40
C SER A 271 7.22 -15.75 -16.34
N VAL A 272 7.63 -15.25 -17.50
CA VAL A 272 8.50 -14.08 -17.63
C VAL A 272 7.72 -12.92 -18.23
N ARG A 273 7.82 -11.74 -17.61
CA ARG A 273 7.28 -10.48 -18.14
C ARG A 273 8.34 -9.39 -18.10
N ASP A 274 8.38 -8.56 -19.11
CA ASP A 274 9.34 -7.45 -19.25
C ASP A 274 8.66 -6.09 -19.43
N THR A 275 7.33 -6.06 -19.37
CA THR A 275 6.50 -4.88 -19.63
C THR A 275 5.54 -4.67 -18.47
N LEU A 276 5.50 -3.45 -17.95
CA LEU A 276 4.56 -3.05 -16.89
C LEU A 276 3.13 -3.09 -17.44
N PRO A 277 2.18 -3.81 -16.80
CA PRO A 277 0.78 -3.74 -17.19
C PRO A 277 0.24 -2.31 -17.02
N ASP A 278 -0.50 -1.80 -17.99
CA ASP A 278 -0.93 -0.39 -18.02
C ASP A 278 -1.73 0.00 -16.78
N GLU A 279 -2.51 -0.91 -16.20
CA GLU A 279 -3.30 -0.66 -14.99
C GLU A 279 -2.44 -0.24 -13.77
N HIS A 280 -1.14 -0.56 -13.76
CA HIS A 280 -0.22 -0.21 -12.70
C HIS A 280 0.46 1.16 -12.90
N ARG A 281 0.25 1.83 -14.04
CA ARG A 281 0.83 3.16 -14.27
C ARG A 281 0.21 4.16 -13.30
N LEU A 282 1.05 4.98 -12.67
CA LEU A 282 0.65 5.93 -11.63
C LEU A 282 -0.55 6.80 -12.05
N GLU A 283 -0.61 7.24 -13.30
CA GLU A 283 -1.70 8.05 -13.84
C GLU A 283 -3.03 7.30 -13.87
N ASN A 284 -3.00 6.04 -14.34
CA ASN A 284 -4.19 5.19 -14.44
C ASN A 284 -4.71 4.81 -13.04
N VAL A 285 -3.81 4.51 -12.10
CA VAL A 285 -4.20 4.27 -10.70
C VAL A 285 -4.76 5.54 -10.06
N ALA A 286 -4.16 6.70 -10.33
CA ALA A 286 -4.62 7.99 -9.80
C ALA A 286 -6.02 8.34 -10.31
N GLU A 287 -6.31 8.09 -11.59
CA GLU A 287 -7.65 8.26 -12.16
C GLU A 287 -8.67 7.36 -11.43
N ARG A 288 -8.36 6.06 -11.32
CA ARG A 288 -9.24 5.09 -10.64
C ARG A 288 -9.48 5.43 -9.18
N ILE A 289 -8.44 5.83 -8.45
CA ILE A 289 -8.56 6.27 -7.05
C ILE A 289 -9.38 7.56 -6.95
N GLY A 290 -9.23 8.48 -7.90
CA GLY A 290 -10.02 9.71 -7.94
C GLY A 290 -11.52 9.47 -8.10
N GLU A 291 -11.92 8.48 -8.90
CA GLU A 291 -13.33 8.03 -9.00
C GLU A 291 -13.84 7.52 -7.65
N ILE A 292 -13.09 6.61 -7.03
CA ILE A 292 -13.43 6.02 -5.73
C ILE A 292 -13.55 7.11 -4.65
N HIS A 293 -12.68 8.11 -4.68
CA HIS A 293 -12.76 9.26 -3.77
C HIS A 293 -14.06 10.03 -3.92
N ARG A 294 -14.52 10.30 -5.15
CA ARG A 294 -15.80 10.98 -5.40
C ARG A 294 -16.98 10.15 -4.91
N GLU A 295 -17.04 8.87 -5.28
CA GLU A 295 -18.11 7.96 -4.84
C GLU A 295 -18.20 7.82 -3.31
N ALA A 296 -17.05 7.79 -2.63
CA ALA A 296 -16.98 7.69 -1.18
C ALA A 296 -17.58 8.93 -0.48
N MET A 297 -17.47 10.11 -1.10
CA MET A 297 -18.10 11.34 -0.60
C MET A 297 -19.62 11.31 -0.81
N GLU A 298 -20.09 10.91 -1.98
CA GLU A 298 -21.52 10.84 -2.33
C GLU A 298 -22.31 9.87 -1.45
N THR A 299 -21.75 8.69 -1.18
CA THR A 299 -22.40 7.62 -0.40
C THR A 299 -22.79 8.07 1.02
N ARG A 300 -22.12 9.09 1.58
CA ARG A 300 -22.41 9.60 2.93
C ARG A 300 -23.49 10.67 2.99
N GLY A 301 -24.25 10.86 1.91
CA GLY A 301 -25.17 11.98 1.81
C GLY A 301 -24.41 13.30 1.90
N MET A 302 -23.15 13.33 1.47
CA MET A 302 -22.46 14.57 1.16
C MET A 302 -22.52 14.71 -0.36
N MET A 303 -23.22 15.72 -0.88
CA MET A 303 -23.09 16.07 -2.30
C MET A 303 -21.82 16.88 -2.47
N VAL A 304 -21.15 16.70 -3.61
CA VAL A 304 -20.15 17.66 -4.05
C VAL A 304 -20.93 18.83 -4.67
N ASP A 305 -20.87 20.02 -4.07
CA ASP A 305 -21.53 21.20 -4.64
C ASP A 305 -20.83 21.67 -5.93
N GLY A 306 -21.39 22.65 -6.63
CA GLY A 306 -20.77 23.27 -7.82
C GLY A 306 -19.48 24.05 -7.54
N THR A 307 -18.90 23.92 -6.34
CA THR A 307 -17.57 24.42 -5.96
C THR A 307 -16.59 23.29 -5.63
N GLY A 308 -16.98 22.02 -5.79
CA GLY A 308 -16.17 20.86 -5.45
C GLY A 308 -16.14 20.53 -3.96
N ARG A 309 -16.94 21.20 -3.12
CA ARG A 309 -16.95 20.96 -1.67
C ARG A 309 -18.01 19.94 -1.29
N ALA A 310 -17.64 19.04 -0.38
CA ALA A 310 -18.59 18.15 0.24
C ALA A 310 -19.55 18.91 1.16
N VAL A 311 -20.84 18.93 0.81
CA VAL A 311 -21.93 19.56 1.56
C VAL A 311 -22.99 18.51 1.93
N PRO A 312 -23.59 18.55 3.13
CA PRO A 312 -24.67 17.64 3.47
C PRO A 312 -25.85 17.75 2.47
N LYS A 313 -26.33 16.60 2.00
CA LYS A 313 -27.49 16.46 1.11
C LYS A 313 -28.71 17.03 1.83
N GLY A 314 -29.22 18.18 1.36
CA GLY A 314 -30.35 18.91 1.96
C GLY A 314 -30.02 20.29 2.55
N ARG A 315 -28.81 20.82 2.35
CA ARG A 315 -28.41 22.19 2.76
C ARG A 315 -27.94 23.08 1.59
N ALA A 316 -28.36 22.77 0.36
CA ALA A 316 -28.18 23.65 -0.79
C ALA A 316 -29.17 24.83 -0.72
#